data_AF-A0A800XMC0-F1
#
_entry.id   AF-A0A800XMC0-F1
#
_cell.length_a   1.000
_cell.length_b   1.000
_cell.length_c   1.000
_cell.angle_alpha   90.00
_cell.angle_beta   90.00
_cell.angle_gamma   90.00
#
_symmetry.space_group_name_H-M   'P 1'
#
loop_
_entity.id
_entity.type
_entity.pdbx_description
1 polymer ?
#
loop_
_entity_poly.entity_id
_entity_poly.type
_entity_poly.pdbx_seq_one_letter_code
_entity_poly.pdbx_strand_id
1 'polypeptide(L)' 'MYGQEIAREIAKRKGEKPNPGTLYPALGNMEAKGLIISNQTGQMRDSGRICLKKAREYFYRV' A
#
# COMPACT_ATOMS: atom_id res chain seq x y z
N MET A 1 -1.38 -7.57 7.73
CA MET A 1 -1.50 -6.15 8.15
C MET A 1 -2.85 -5.61 7.70
N TYR A 2 -3.62 -5.06 8.64
CA TYR A 2 -4.92 -4.42 8.40
C TYR A 2 -4.75 -2.97 7.91
N GLY A 3 -5.76 -2.42 7.24
CA GLY A 3 -5.72 -1.04 6.72
C GLY A 3 -5.44 0.01 7.79
N GLN A 4 -5.88 -0.21 9.03
CA GLN A 4 -5.59 0.69 10.16
C GLN A 4 -4.12 0.65 10.58
N GLU A 5 -3.46 -0.51 10.47
CA GLU A 5 -2.03 -0.66 10.74
C GLU A 5 -1.20 0.01 9.65
N ILE A 6 -1.62 -0.13 8.37
CA ILE A 6 -1.03 0.59 7.23
C ILE A 6 -1.13 2.11 7.47
N ALA A 7 -2.29 2.60 7.90
CA ALA A 7 -2.47 4.02 8.20
C ALA A 7 -1.51 4.51 9.30
N ARG A 8 -1.30 3.71 10.36
CA ARG A 8 -0.37 4.04 11.46
C ARG A 8 1.08 4.09 10.97
N GLU A 9 1.50 3.12 10.16
CA GLU A 9 2.87 3.09 9.63
C GLU A 9 3.15 4.23 8.64
N ILE A 10 2.17 4.60 7.82
CA ILE A 10 2.28 5.79 6.95
C ILE A 10 2.39 7.04 7.81
N ALA A 11 1.57 7.18 8.86
CA ALA A 11 1.61 8.33 9.77
C ALA A 11 2.97 8.49 10.45
N LYS A 12 3.58 7.39 10.93
CA LYS A 12 4.92 7.42 11.54
C LYS A 12 6.00 7.95 10.58
N ARG A 13 5.88 7.65 9.28
CA ARG A 13 6.88 8.00 8.26
C ARG A 13 6.66 9.38 7.64
N LYS A 14 5.40 9.80 7.47
CA LYS A 14 5.04 11.07 6.83
C LYS A 14 4.66 12.18 7.82
N GLY A 15 4.51 11.88 9.11
CA GLY A 15 4.03 12.82 10.13
C GLY A 15 2.51 13.00 10.16
N GLU A 16 1.80 12.60 9.10
CA GLU A 16 0.34 12.75 8.97
C GLU A 16 -0.36 11.43 8.64
N LYS A 17 -1.49 11.19 9.32
CA LYS A 17 -2.29 9.99 9.09
C LYS A 17 -3.08 10.13 7.79
N PRO A 18 -2.99 9.16 6.85
CA PRO A 18 -3.76 9.21 5.63
C PRO A 18 -5.26 9.14 5.92
N ASN A 19 -6.04 9.90 5.13
CA ASN A 19 -7.49 9.91 5.24
C ASN A 19 -8.06 8.51 4.93
N PRO A 20 -8.93 7.94 5.77
CA PRO A 20 -9.60 6.67 5.48
C PRO A 20 -10.27 6.64 4.10
N GLY A 21 -10.90 7.75 3.71
CA GLY A 21 -11.58 7.92 2.43
C GLY A 21 -10.66 7.95 1.20
N THR A 22 -9.34 8.05 1.39
CA THR A 22 -8.36 7.90 0.30
C THR A 22 -7.56 6.60 0.40
N LEU A 23 -7.27 6.15 1.63
CA LEU A 23 -6.51 4.93 1.88
C LEU A 23 -7.25 3.68 1.42
N TYR A 24 -8.50 3.49 1.85
CA TYR A 24 -9.23 2.26 1.53
C TYR A 24 -9.54 2.12 0.04
N PRO A 25 -9.95 3.19 -0.68
CA PRO A 25 -10.08 3.11 -2.14
C PRO A 25 -8.76 2.80 -2.85
N ALA A 26 -7.63 3.33 -2.38
CA ALA A 26 -6.33 3.00 -2.94
C ALA A 26 -5.98 1.52 -2.73
N LEU A 27 -6.22 0.96 -1.54
CA LEU A 27 -6.02 -0.46 -1.26
C LEU A 27 -6.93 -1.35 -2.11
N GLY A 28 -8.21 -0.99 -2.25
CA GLY A 28 -9.16 -1.70 -3.13
C GLY A 28 -8.71 -1.69 -4.59
N ASN A 29 -8.20 -0.56 -5.09
CA ASN A 29 -7.63 -0.49 -6.44
C ASN A 29 -6.37 -1.36 -6.60
N MET A 30 -5.52 -1.46 -5.58
CA MET A 30 -4.35 -2.33 -5.60
C MET A 30 -4.75 -3.81 -5.61
N GLU A 31 -5.81 -4.17 -4.89
CA GLU A 31 -6.37 -5.51 -4.91
C GLU A 31 -7.02 -5.86 -6.25
N ALA A 32 -7.84 -4.96 -6.82
CA ALA A 32 -8.46 -5.15 -8.12
C ALA A 32 -7.43 -5.35 -9.23
N LYS A 33 -6.25 -4.73 -9.11
CA LYS A 33 -5.09 -4.92 -9.99
C LYS A 33 -4.28 -6.18 -9.70
N GLY A 34 -4.70 -6.98 -8.72
CA GLY A 34 -4.00 -8.20 -8.30
C GLY A 34 -2.61 -7.91 -7.74
N LEU A 35 -2.37 -6.76 -7.10
CA LEU A 35 -1.08 -6.41 -6.49
C LEU A 35 -0.99 -6.87 -5.04
N ILE A 36 -2.14 -6.89 -4.34
CA ILE A 36 -2.28 -7.33 -2.95
C ILE A 36 -3.44 -8.32 -2.83
N ILE A 37 -3.50 -9.03 -1.71
CA ILE A 37 -4.62 -9.90 -1.35
C ILE A 37 -5.20 -9.41 -0.03
N SER A 38 -6.50 -9.14 0.02
CA SER A 38 -7.22 -8.86 1.26
C SER A 38 -7.53 -10.13 2.05
N ASN A 39 -6.49 -10.86 2.44
CA ASN A 39 -6.63 -11.87 3.48
C ASN A 39 -6.48 -11.16 4.84
N GLN A 40 -7.10 -11.65 5.92
CA GLN A 40 -6.85 -11.13 7.28
C GLN A 40 -5.35 -11.04 7.65
N THR A 41 -4.49 -11.73 6.89
CA THR A 41 -3.02 -11.73 7.03
C THR A 41 -2.29 -10.68 6.19
N GLY A 42 -2.90 -10.08 5.16
CA GLY A 42 -2.29 -9.04 4.31
C GLY A 42 -1.09 -9.53 3.50
N GLN A 43 -1.29 -10.55 2.65
CA GLN A 43 -0.23 -11.12 1.81
C GLN A 43 -0.07 -10.34 0.49
N MET A 44 1.18 -10.17 0.07
CA MET A 44 1.55 -9.49 -1.19
C MET A 44 1.75 -10.52 -2.31
N ARG A 45 1.21 -10.27 -3.51
CA ARG A 45 1.43 -11.11 -4.70
C ARG A 45 2.77 -10.79 -5.37
N ASP A 46 3.27 -11.69 -6.20
CA ASP A 46 4.53 -11.51 -6.95
C ASP A 46 4.48 -10.29 -7.90
N SER A 47 3.33 -10.06 -8.53
CA SER A 47 3.01 -8.84 -9.29
C SER A 47 3.16 -7.56 -8.44
N GLY A 48 2.76 -7.63 -7.17
CA GLY A 48 2.93 -6.55 -6.20
C GLY A 48 4.40 -6.20 -5.97
N ARG A 49 5.29 -7.20 -5.89
CA ARG A 49 6.74 -6.98 -5.70
C ARG A 49 7.36 -6.23 -6.88
N ILE A 50 6.95 -6.57 -8.11
CA ILE A 50 7.39 -5.88 -9.33
C ILE A 50 6.93 -4.42 -9.31
N CYS A 51 5.67 -4.19 -8.94
CA CYS A 51 5.12 -2.84 -8.82
C CYS A 51 5.85 -2.00 -7.75
N LEU A 52 6.17 -2.61 -6.61
CA LEU A 52 6.95 -1.95 -5.55
C LEU A 52 8.33 -1.56 -6.03
N LYS A 53 9.01 -2.42 -6.80
CA LYS A 53 10.33 -2.11 -7.38
C LYS A 53 10.25 -0.90 -8.32
N LYS A 54 9.26 -0.86 -9.22
CA LYS A 54 9.04 0.28 -10.13
C LYS A 54 8.71 1.57 -9.39
N ALA A 55 7.83 1.51 -8.38
CA ALA A 55 7.49 2.66 -7.55
C ALA A 55 8.74 3.19 -6.83
N ARG A 56 9.56 2.29 -6.29
CA ARG A 56 10.84 2.63 -5.69
C ARG A 56 11.75 3.36 -6.69
N GLU A 57 11.97 2.77 -7.86
CA GLU A 57 12.78 3.40 -8.92
C GLU A 57 12.27 4.79 -9.32
N TYR A 58 10.95 4.99 -9.39
CA TYR A 58 10.35 6.30 -9.64
C TYR A 58 10.67 7.32 -8.53
N PHE A 59 10.56 6.93 -7.26
CA PHE A 59 10.77 7.84 -6.12
C PHE A 59 12.24 8.15 -5.83
N TYR A 60 13.19 7.27 -6.17
CA TYR A 60 14.63 7.49 -5.95
C TYR A 60 15.35 8.13 -7.14
N ARG A 61 14.66 8.36 -8.26
CA ARG A 61 15.23 9.06 -9.43
C ARG A 61 15.07 10.58 -9.31
N VAL A 62 15.09 11.09 -8.07
CA VAL A 62 15.11 12.52 -7.73
C VAL A 62 16.55 12.93 -7.45
#